data_AF-A0A7X5C258-F1
#
_entry.id   AF-A0A7X5C258-F1
#
_cell.length_a   1.000
_cell.length_b   1.000
_cell.length_c   1.000
_cell.angle_alpha   90.00
_cell.angle_beta   90.00
_cell.angle_gamma   90.00
#
_symmetry.space_group_name_H-M   'P 1'
#
loop_
_entity.id
_entity.type
_entity.pdbx_description
1 polymer ?
#
loop_
_entity_poly.entity_id
_entity_poly.type
_entity_poly.pdbx_seq_one_letter_code
_entity_poly.pdbx_strand_id
1 'polypeptide(L)'
;MSPYLGSSLSRAIAYGIGGMLLLGALGLPAVEAAPSSSVQTVKPAQSDAEIAVVLDRQPLKLSAPPILVQGNLMFPAKAIFDAVGTALRIQTGHVYAGSGPAQIEGKLGSKYAVKGKQTIPMPAPPTLQNGRLYVPAKFVSLVLDKSIAYGTAGGKKTATIGYTEDQMHGFARLLFEAARNGDAAVIEKMLSRGVDVNVMLVKEYLQNTALDYAVLNDHAKAAKVLLEHGGTFDKQRTFQVLMSHNAQLMEELLKHGVDPNMQMPNFNSSLLAVACNSIHSMNPDGTAAIIHPSPQLVKLLLDYGGDPTNDDSLTNAIQANSREIVQLLVRHGADPYREDSLGSTPYERAVMSGATSFFILDPDSGTAGNNLVPMLSVQYGDGKPVSEGTITMVGTGSQGSIDKSFFWQSEVVNLDVPDGEYRIPNIRRPGAVYLFPDKRLQVDRGTAFPLSIRLPELNVSVTIANAGKNQTYGVAFLYNADGTNVLTAVEVVNGKIGMYLPPGTYRLTEYSAGDTVYKLSGDTVIAVTENGGRQDLAVTMS
;
A
#
# COMPACT_ATOMS: atom_id res chain seq x y z
N MET A 1 -11.03 4.44 38.63
CA MET A 1 -11.58 5.75 39.05
C MET A 1 -11.91 6.55 37.80
N SER A 2 -13.12 7.07 37.73
CA SER A 2 -13.67 8.02 36.74
C SER A 2 -14.53 9.01 37.57
N PRO A 3 -15.07 10.15 37.07
CA PRO A 3 -14.85 10.92 35.84
C PRO A 3 -14.68 12.44 36.13
N TYR A 4 -14.60 13.31 35.12
CA TYR A 4 -15.40 14.55 35.10
C TYR A 4 -15.64 15.09 33.68
N LEU A 5 -16.91 15.33 33.40
CA LEU A 5 -17.51 16.04 32.26
C LEU A 5 -17.33 17.56 32.37
N GLY A 6 -17.50 18.30 31.27
CA GLY A 6 -17.86 19.72 31.35
C GLY A 6 -17.76 20.55 30.07
N SER A 7 -18.87 20.66 29.35
CA SER A 7 -19.20 21.58 28.26
C SER A 7 -19.10 23.08 28.60
N SER A 8 -18.94 23.98 27.61
CA SER A 8 -19.92 25.05 27.33
C SER A 8 -19.57 25.93 26.11
N LEU A 9 -20.65 26.42 25.50
CA LEU A 9 -20.76 27.31 24.35
C LEU A 9 -20.63 28.80 24.72
N SER A 10 -20.33 29.60 23.69
CA SER A 10 -20.84 30.96 23.38
C SER A 10 -20.32 32.19 24.14
N ARG A 11 -19.73 33.15 23.40
CA ARG A 11 -20.36 34.45 23.01
C ARG A 11 -19.33 35.43 22.44
N ALA A 12 -19.73 36.11 21.37
CA ALA A 12 -19.13 37.34 20.86
C ALA A 12 -19.50 38.54 21.75
N ILE A 13 -18.58 39.51 21.91
CA ILE A 13 -18.84 40.95 22.17
C ILE A 13 -17.68 41.76 21.53
N ALA A 14 -18.07 42.86 20.89
CA ALA A 14 -17.25 43.88 20.24
C ALA A 14 -16.76 44.97 21.20
N TYR A 15 -15.66 45.66 20.84
CA TYR A 15 -15.33 47.08 21.11
C TYR A 15 -14.30 47.48 20.04
N GLY A 16 -14.49 48.51 19.20
CA GLY A 16 -14.34 49.94 19.52
C GLY A 16 -13.13 50.49 18.72
N ILE A 17 -12.91 51.74 18.33
CA ILE A 17 -13.50 53.08 18.48
C ILE A 17 -12.80 53.97 17.42
N GLY A 18 -13.46 55.04 16.95
CA GLY A 18 -12.82 56.23 16.35
C GLY A 18 -13.35 56.55 14.94
N GLY A 19 -14.12 57.60 14.66
CA GLY A 19 -14.42 58.83 15.39
C GLY A 19 -13.79 60.05 14.71
N MET A 20 -14.54 60.74 13.83
CA MET A 20 -14.53 62.20 13.58
C MET A 20 -15.55 62.52 12.44
N LEU A 21 -16.72 63.12 12.74
CA LEU A 21 -17.03 64.58 12.75
C LEU A 21 -16.87 65.25 11.36
N LEU A 22 -17.79 66.07 10.83
CA LEU A 22 -19.17 66.49 11.13
C LEU A 22 -19.64 67.41 9.95
N LEU A 23 -20.97 67.55 9.76
CA LEU A 23 -21.72 68.66 9.11
C LEU A 23 -21.49 68.90 7.58
N GLY A 24 -22.50 68.99 6.70
CA GLY A 24 -23.93 69.26 6.84
C GLY A 24 -24.29 70.54 6.08
N ALA A 25 -25.06 70.45 4.99
CA ALA A 25 -26.05 71.46 4.56
C ALA A 25 -26.86 71.00 3.33
N LEU A 26 -28.16 71.26 3.41
CA LEU A 26 -29.23 70.99 2.44
C LEU A 26 -29.32 72.06 1.34
N GLY A 27 -29.85 71.70 0.17
CA GLY A 27 -30.37 72.64 -0.83
C GLY A 27 -30.88 71.97 -2.11
N LEU A 28 -32.21 71.94 -2.31
CA LEU A 28 -32.95 71.70 -3.57
C LEU A 28 -33.58 73.04 -4.02
N PRO A 29 -34.27 73.17 -5.19
CA PRO A 29 -33.93 72.77 -6.57
C PRO A 29 -34.21 73.89 -7.63
N ALA A 30 -33.97 73.55 -8.90
CA ALA A 30 -34.61 74.01 -10.16
C ALA A 30 -34.37 75.45 -10.69
N VAL A 31 -33.95 75.55 -11.97
CA VAL A 31 -34.62 76.33 -13.06
C VAL A 31 -34.28 75.68 -14.43
N GLU A 32 -35.30 75.69 -15.26
CA GLU A 32 -35.55 75.14 -16.59
C GLU A 32 -34.91 75.94 -17.75
N ALA A 33 -34.48 75.26 -18.82
CA ALA A 33 -34.48 75.78 -20.19
C ALA A 33 -34.31 74.65 -21.23
N ALA A 34 -35.24 74.58 -22.18
CA ALA A 34 -35.12 73.90 -23.48
C ALA A 34 -35.62 74.89 -24.56
N PRO A 35 -35.49 74.65 -25.89
CA PRO A 35 -34.74 73.62 -26.62
C PRO A 35 -33.85 74.22 -27.75
N SER A 36 -32.98 73.39 -28.35
CA SER A 36 -32.52 73.62 -29.73
C SER A 36 -32.40 72.28 -30.46
N SER A 37 -33.28 72.09 -31.43
CA SER A 37 -33.34 70.95 -32.35
C SER A 37 -32.14 70.98 -33.30
N SER A 38 -31.42 69.86 -33.47
CA SER A 38 -30.93 69.44 -34.81
C SER A 38 -30.32 68.03 -34.82
N VAL A 39 -30.71 67.30 -35.86
CA VAL A 39 -30.11 66.11 -36.49
C VAL A 39 -30.08 64.80 -35.71
N GLN A 40 -31.01 63.91 -36.09
CA GLN A 40 -30.87 62.47 -35.94
C GLN A 40 -29.68 61.97 -36.76
N THR A 41 -28.62 61.53 -36.08
CA THR A 41 -27.69 60.56 -36.65
C THR A 41 -28.08 59.17 -36.15
N VAL A 42 -28.58 58.35 -37.06
CA VAL A 42 -28.82 56.92 -36.84
C VAL A 42 -27.51 56.29 -36.39
N LYS A 43 -27.48 55.80 -35.16
CA LYS A 43 -26.41 54.98 -34.59
C LYS A 43 -26.29 53.70 -35.42
N PRO A 44 -25.10 53.25 -35.83
CA PRO A 44 -24.96 51.98 -36.52
C PRO A 44 -25.48 50.85 -35.64
N ALA A 45 -26.16 49.90 -36.28
CA ALA A 45 -26.73 48.70 -35.67
C ALA A 45 -25.73 48.02 -34.71
N GLN A 46 -26.26 47.55 -33.58
CA GLN A 46 -25.56 46.77 -32.55
C GLN A 46 -24.68 45.70 -33.20
N SER A 47 -23.38 45.71 -32.91
CA SER A 47 -22.53 44.56 -33.19
C SER A 47 -23.09 43.38 -32.39
N ASP A 48 -23.51 42.32 -33.07
CA ASP A 48 -23.83 41.06 -32.40
C ASP A 48 -22.64 40.67 -31.53
N ALA A 49 -22.84 40.67 -30.21
CA ALA A 49 -21.78 40.37 -29.25
C ALA A 49 -21.14 39.02 -29.59
N GLU A 50 -19.82 39.02 -29.76
CA GLU A 50 -19.02 37.87 -30.17
C GLU A 50 -19.23 36.67 -29.21
N ILE A 51 -19.63 35.52 -29.76
CA ILE A 51 -19.84 34.30 -28.97
C ILE A 51 -18.47 33.73 -28.59
N ALA A 52 -18.14 33.73 -27.30
CA ALA A 52 -16.93 33.09 -26.80
C ALA A 52 -17.03 31.56 -26.86
N VAL A 53 -15.91 30.87 -27.05
CA VAL A 53 -15.86 29.41 -27.03
C VAL A 53 -15.00 28.94 -25.87
N VAL A 54 -15.49 27.94 -25.13
CA VAL A 54 -14.76 27.28 -24.05
C VAL A 54 -14.72 25.79 -24.39
N LEU A 55 -13.53 25.20 -24.41
CA LEU A 55 -13.32 23.76 -24.61
C LEU A 55 -12.69 23.18 -23.35
N ASP A 56 -13.34 22.18 -22.75
CA ASP A 56 -12.85 21.51 -21.54
C ASP A 56 -12.46 22.49 -20.42
N ARG A 57 -13.35 23.47 -20.19
CA ARG A 57 -13.19 24.57 -19.21
C ARG A 57 -12.08 25.58 -19.53
N GLN A 58 -11.39 25.45 -20.66
CA GLN A 58 -10.37 26.41 -21.12
C GLN A 58 -10.92 27.31 -22.23
N PRO A 59 -10.67 28.64 -22.20
CA PRO A 59 -11.03 29.51 -23.29
C PRO A 59 -10.37 29.08 -24.61
N LEU A 60 -11.17 28.89 -25.66
CA LEU A 60 -10.69 28.55 -26.99
C LEU A 60 -10.87 29.73 -27.93
N LYS A 61 -9.75 30.34 -28.34
CA LYS A 61 -9.77 31.42 -29.33
C LYS A 61 -9.89 30.84 -30.73
N LEU A 62 -10.93 31.24 -31.45
CA LEU A 62 -11.11 30.90 -32.86
C LEU A 62 -10.66 32.06 -33.75
N SER A 63 -10.19 31.75 -34.97
CA SER A 63 -9.91 32.75 -36.02
C SER A 63 -11.18 33.39 -36.61
N ALA A 64 -12.35 32.92 -36.15
CA ALA A 64 -13.67 33.26 -36.63
C ALA A 64 -14.67 33.02 -35.50
N PRO A 65 -15.59 33.94 -35.20
CA PRO A 65 -16.57 33.69 -34.15
C PRO A 65 -17.68 32.73 -34.60
N PRO A 66 -18.22 31.90 -33.69
CA PRO A 66 -19.50 31.25 -33.89
C PRO A 66 -20.62 32.26 -34.09
N ILE A 67 -21.67 31.86 -34.80
CA ILE A 67 -22.83 32.70 -35.12
C ILE A 67 -24.14 31.96 -34.83
N LEU A 68 -25.23 32.72 -34.67
CA LEU A 68 -26.58 32.17 -34.64
C LEU A 68 -27.22 32.32 -36.02
N VAL A 69 -27.69 31.21 -36.61
CA VAL A 69 -28.47 31.22 -37.85
C VAL A 69 -29.86 30.66 -37.54
N GLN A 70 -30.87 31.52 -37.58
CA GLN A 70 -32.26 31.16 -37.24
C GLN A 70 -32.36 30.47 -35.86
N GLY A 71 -31.63 30.98 -34.86
CA GLY A 71 -31.56 30.42 -33.51
C GLY A 71 -30.64 29.21 -33.33
N ASN A 72 -30.05 28.68 -34.40
CA ASN A 72 -29.11 27.56 -34.31
C ASN A 72 -27.67 28.06 -34.16
N LEU A 73 -26.94 27.54 -33.17
CA LEU A 73 -25.51 27.81 -33.02
C LEU A 73 -24.71 27.12 -34.12
N MET A 74 -23.93 27.92 -34.85
CA MET A 74 -23.13 27.50 -35.98
C MET A 74 -21.66 27.85 -35.74
N PHE A 75 -20.77 26.88 -35.93
CA PHE A 75 -19.33 27.06 -35.78
C PHE A 75 -18.66 27.23 -37.15
N PRO A 76 -17.70 28.15 -37.29
CA PRO A 76 -16.86 28.24 -38.47
C PRO A 76 -15.99 26.98 -38.57
N ALA A 77 -16.31 26.09 -39.50
CA ALA A 77 -15.82 24.71 -39.54
C ALA A 77 -14.29 24.64 -39.53
N LYS A 78 -13.63 25.39 -40.42
CA LYS A 78 -12.16 25.43 -40.47
C LYS A 78 -11.56 25.93 -39.15
N ALA A 79 -12.12 27.00 -38.57
CA ALA A 79 -11.56 27.58 -37.36
C ALA A 79 -11.67 26.64 -36.15
N ILE A 80 -12.82 25.98 -35.95
CA ILE A 80 -12.99 25.05 -34.83
C ILE A 80 -12.16 23.78 -35.01
N PHE A 81 -12.13 23.20 -36.22
CA PHE A 81 -11.42 21.94 -36.45
C PHE A 81 -9.90 22.12 -36.50
N ASP A 82 -9.40 23.26 -37.01
CA ASP A 82 -7.98 23.62 -36.88
C ASP A 82 -7.60 23.81 -35.40
N ALA A 83 -8.44 24.51 -34.62
CA ALA A 83 -8.15 24.81 -33.22
C ALA A 83 -8.12 23.57 -32.31
N VAL A 84 -8.84 22.51 -32.68
CA VAL A 84 -8.88 21.23 -31.95
C VAL A 84 -8.07 20.11 -32.64
N GLY A 85 -7.30 20.44 -33.68
CA GLY A 85 -6.43 19.48 -34.38
C GLY A 85 -7.15 18.37 -35.14
N THR A 86 -8.40 18.58 -35.54
CA THR A 86 -9.19 17.58 -36.29
C THR A 86 -9.14 17.86 -37.80
N ALA A 87 -8.89 16.83 -38.61
CA ALA A 87 -8.89 16.96 -40.06
C ALA A 87 -10.27 17.35 -40.62
N LEU A 88 -10.30 18.35 -41.50
CA LEU A 88 -11.48 18.81 -42.24
C LEU A 88 -11.22 18.73 -43.74
N ARG A 89 -12.08 18.04 -44.48
CA ARG A 89 -12.02 17.91 -45.95
C ARG A 89 -13.36 18.28 -46.57
N ILE A 90 -13.33 19.07 -47.62
CA ILE A 90 -14.53 19.49 -48.36
C ILE A 90 -14.39 19.00 -49.81
N GLN A 91 -15.35 18.24 -50.31
CA GLN A 91 -15.38 17.76 -51.70
C GLN A 91 -16.82 17.74 -52.22
N THR A 92 -17.04 18.26 -53.43
CA THR A 92 -18.33 18.15 -54.15
C THR A 92 -19.57 18.51 -53.31
N GLY A 93 -19.45 19.50 -52.42
CA GLY A 93 -20.54 19.94 -51.53
C GLY A 93 -20.75 19.10 -50.26
N HIS A 94 -19.87 18.14 -50.01
CA HIS A 94 -19.78 17.34 -48.79
C HIS A 94 -18.65 17.84 -47.90
N VAL A 95 -18.86 17.73 -46.59
CA VAL A 95 -17.99 18.15 -45.51
C VAL A 95 -17.66 16.91 -44.69
N TYR A 96 -16.40 16.54 -44.64
CA TYR A 96 -15.89 15.40 -43.89
C TYR A 96 -15.01 15.92 -42.76
N ALA A 97 -15.32 15.56 -41.53
CA ALA A 97 -14.53 15.94 -40.36
C ALA A 97 -14.16 14.70 -39.54
N GLY A 98 -12.90 14.61 -39.10
CA GLY A 98 -12.35 13.45 -38.42
C GLY A 98 -11.72 12.41 -39.36
N SER A 99 -11.19 11.34 -38.76
CA SER A 99 -10.43 10.29 -39.44
C SER A 99 -10.97 8.89 -39.16
N GLY A 100 -10.77 7.99 -40.13
CA GLY A 100 -11.14 6.57 -39.99
C GLY A 100 -12.63 6.36 -39.67
N PRO A 101 -12.99 5.39 -38.82
CA PRO A 101 -14.40 5.07 -38.52
C PRO A 101 -15.14 6.14 -37.72
N ALA A 102 -14.43 7.12 -37.14
CA ALA A 102 -15.03 8.23 -36.41
C ALA A 102 -15.35 9.44 -37.31
N GLN A 103 -15.04 9.38 -38.61
CA GLN A 103 -15.33 10.46 -39.54
C GLN A 103 -16.83 10.74 -39.63
N ILE A 104 -17.18 12.02 -39.58
CA ILE A 104 -18.54 12.52 -39.76
C ILE A 104 -18.64 13.18 -41.12
N GLU A 105 -19.64 12.77 -41.90
CA GLU A 105 -19.98 13.37 -43.18
C GLU A 105 -21.22 14.25 -43.03
N GLY A 106 -21.17 15.47 -43.57
CA GLY A 106 -22.32 16.36 -43.71
C GLY A 106 -22.40 16.88 -45.14
N LYS A 107 -23.60 17.18 -45.63
CA LYS A 107 -23.80 17.75 -46.97
C LYS A 107 -24.32 19.18 -46.86
N LEU A 108 -23.78 20.09 -47.67
CA LEU A 108 -24.27 21.46 -47.77
C LEU A 108 -25.78 21.47 -48.06
N GLY A 109 -26.53 22.27 -47.31
CA GLY A 109 -27.99 22.36 -47.45
C GLY A 109 -28.78 21.17 -46.88
N SER A 110 -28.14 20.07 -46.47
CA SER A 110 -28.81 18.92 -45.85
C SER A 110 -28.90 19.04 -44.33
N LYS A 111 -30.05 18.73 -43.75
CA LYS A 111 -30.26 18.63 -42.30
C LYS A 111 -29.88 17.25 -41.73
N TYR A 112 -28.94 16.55 -42.36
CA TYR A 112 -28.48 15.24 -41.90
C TYR A 112 -26.96 15.14 -41.99
N ALA A 113 -26.38 14.42 -41.04
CA ALA A 113 -24.99 13.98 -41.08
C ALA A 113 -24.91 12.46 -40.91
N VAL A 114 -23.83 11.85 -41.40
CA VAL A 114 -23.62 10.40 -41.38
C VAL A 114 -22.39 10.09 -40.52
N LYS A 115 -22.53 9.14 -39.59
CA LYS A 115 -21.45 8.57 -38.76
C LYS A 115 -21.46 7.07 -38.95
N GLY A 116 -20.48 6.54 -39.70
CA GLY A 116 -20.48 5.14 -40.11
C GLY A 116 -21.76 4.78 -40.90
N LYS A 117 -22.59 3.87 -40.39
CA LYS A 117 -23.87 3.49 -41.00
C LYS A 117 -25.08 4.29 -40.49
N GLN A 118 -24.87 5.19 -39.53
CA GLN A 118 -25.96 5.93 -38.89
C GLN A 118 -26.18 7.27 -39.57
N THR A 119 -27.44 7.60 -39.88
CA THR A 119 -27.86 8.92 -40.35
C THR A 119 -28.48 9.69 -39.18
N ILE A 120 -27.94 10.87 -38.88
CA ILE A 120 -28.25 11.65 -37.69
C ILE A 120 -28.86 12.99 -38.11
N PRO A 121 -30.07 13.35 -37.63
CA PRO A 121 -30.70 14.62 -37.96
C PRO A 121 -29.98 15.80 -37.30
N MET A 122 -29.78 16.86 -38.07
CA MET A 122 -29.15 18.11 -37.68
C MET A 122 -30.21 19.22 -37.54
N PRO A 123 -30.06 20.12 -36.56
CA PRO A 123 -31.03 21.21 -36.35
C PRO A 123 -30.98 22.26 -37.47
N ALA A 124 -29.81 22.43 -38.10
CA ALA A 124 -29.57 23.27 -39.27
C ALA A 124 -28.66 22.54 -40.26
N PRO A 125 -28.66 22.91 -41.56
CA PRO A 125 -27.69 22.38 -42.50
C PRO A 125 -26.32 23.09 -42.40
N PRO A 126 -25.21 22.43 -42.79
CA PRO A 126 -23.97 23.14 -43.12
C PRO A 126 -24.23 24.20 -44.20
N THR A 127 -23.73 25.42 -43.97
CA THR A 127 -23.99 26.58 -44.84
C THR A 127 -22.75 27.42 -45.08
N LEU A 128 -22.71 28.13 -46.21
CA LEU A 128 -21.69 29.13 -46.50
C LEU A 128 -22.24 30.51 -46.10
N GLN A 129 -21.50 31.22 -45.25
CA GLN A 129 -21.80 32.60 -44.85
C GLN A 129 -20.55 33.44 -45.12
N ASN A 130 -20.66 34.46 -45.97
CA ASN A 130 -19.55 35.33 -46.37
C ASN A 130 -18.29 34.55 -46.82
N GLY A 131 -18.49 33.51 -47.64
CA GLY A 131 -17.40 32.67 -48.15
C GLY A 131 -16.79 31.70 -47.14
N ARG A 132 -17.31 31.63 -45.91
CA ARG A 132 -16.81 30.75 -44.83
C ARG A 132 -17.83 29.65 -44.54
N LEU A 133 -17.37 28.40 -44.44
CA LEU A 133 -18.21 27.25 -44.09
C LEU A 133 -18.55 27.27 -42.60
N TYR A 134 -19.83 27.22 -42.31
CA TYR A 134 -20.37 27.05 -40.96
C TYR A 134 -21.09 25.71 -40.83
N VAL A 135 -20.79 24.99 -39.75
CA VAL A 135 -21.42 23.71 -39.40
C VAL A 135 -22.21 23.85 -38.10
N PRO A 136 -23.34 23.15 -37.94
CA PRO A 136 -24.12 23.20 -36.71
C PRO A 136 -23.32 22.71 -35.50
N ALA A 137 -23.63 23.24 -34.31
CA ALA A 137 -23.06 22.76 -33.04
C ALA A 137 -23.19 21.24 -32.88
N LYS A 138 -24.32 20.65 -33.27
CA LYS A 138 -24.51 19.19 -33.23
C LYS A 138 -23.52 18.43 -34.12
N PHE A 139 -23.10 19.01 -35.26
CA PHE A 139 -22.07 18.41 -36.11
C PHE A 139 -20.71 18.40 -35.40
N VAL A 140 -20.32 19.53 -34.80
CA VAL A 140 -19.08 19.63 -34.00
C VAL A 140 -19.12 18.67 -32.81
N SER A 141 -20.25 18.59 -32.12
CA SER A 141 -20.47 17.66 -31.01
C SER A 141 -20.22 16.19 -31.39
N LEU A 142 -20.72 15.77 -32.56
CA LEU A 142 -20.54 14.40 -33.05
C LEU A 142 -19.10 14.06 -33.44
N VAL A 143 -18.37 15.05 -33.97
CA VAL A 143 -16.97 14.90 -34.38
C VAL A 143 -16.07 14.82 -33.13
N LEU A 144 -16.32 15.67 -32.14
CA LEU A 144 -15.50 15.75 -30.93
C LEU A 144 -15.91 14.75 -29.85
N ASP A 145 -17.06 14.10 -30.00
CA ASP A 145 -17.69 13.26 -28.98
C ASP A 145 -17.88 14.02 -27.65
N LYS A 146 -18.29 15.28 -27.75
CA LYS A 146 -18.49 16.22 -26.62
C LYS A 146 -19.83 16.92 -26.72
N SER A 147 -20.45 17.18 -25.57
CA SER A 147 -21.65 18.01 -25.49
C SER A 147 -21.31 19.47 -25.82
N ILE A 148 -22.26 20.20 -26.39
CA ILE A 148 -22.14 21.64 -26.62
C ILE A 148 -23.33 22.36 -26.00
N ALA A 149 -23.05 23.19 -25.01
CA ALA A 149 -24.03 24.07 -24.38
C ALA A 149 -23.83 25.50 -24.86
N TYR A 150 -24.93 26.22 -25.10
CA TYR A 150 -24.90 27.64 -25.46
C TYR A 150 -25.71 28.43 -24.43
N GLY A 151 -25.12 29.50 -23.89
CA GLY A 151 -25.75 30.33 -22.87
C GLY A 151 -24.99 31.62 -22.60
N THR A 152 -25.24 32.23 -21.45
CA THR A 152 -24.55 33.44 -21.01
C THR A 152 -23.74 33.13 -19.76
N ALA A 153 -22.43 33.36 -19.79
CA ALA A 153 -21.54 33.22 -18.64
C ALA A 153 -20.83 34.56 -18.40
N GLY A 154 -20.92 35.11 -17.17
CA GLY A 154 -20.32 36.41 -16.84
C GLY A 154 -20.81 37.58 -17.70
N GLY A 155 -22.06 37.52 -18.20
CA GLY A 155 -22.63 38.55 -19.09
C GLY A 155 -22.24 38.43 -20.57
N LYS A 156 -21.38 37.47 -20.95
CA LYS A 156 -20.99 37.21 -22.34
C LYS A 156 -21.66 35.95 -22.88
N LYS A 157 -22.10 35.98 -24.14
CA LYS A 157 -22.60 34.80 -24.86
C LYS A 157 -21.46 33.79 -25.04
N THR A 158 -21.66 32.55 -24.63
CA THR A 158 -20.62 31.51 -24.59
C THR A 158 -21.16 30.18 -25.11
N ALA A 159 -20.35 29.51 -25.92
CA ALA A 159 -20.52 28.12 -26.32
C ALA A 159 -19.49 27.24 -25.61
N THR A 160 -19.95 26.35 -24.74
CA THR A 160 -19.11 25.44 -23.95
C THR A 160 -19.13 24.06 -24.58
N ILE A 161 -17.95 23.55 -24.95
CA ILE A 161 -17.72 22.22 -25.52
C ILE A 161 -17.03 21.38 -24.45
N GLY A 162 -17.62 20.25 -24.08
CA GLY A 162 -17.07 19.39 -23.02
C GLY A 162 -17.98 18.21 -22.69
N TYR A 163 -17.62 17.45 -21.67
CA TYR A 163 -18.46 16.37 -21.13
C TYR A 163 -19.52 16.93 -20.18
N THR A 164 -20.68 16.26 -20.14
CA THR A 164 -21.71 16.58 -19.14
C THR A 164 -21.27 16.13 -17.74
N GLU A 165 -21.94 16.64 -16.70
CA GLU A 165 -21.67 16.20 -15.32
C GLU A 165 -21.87 14.69 -15.15
N ASP A 166 -22.93 14.11 -15.72
CA ASP A 166 -23.18 12.67 -15.69
C ASP A 166 -22.07 11.87 -16.38
N GLN A 167 -21.55 12.35 -17.51
CA GLN A 167 -20.44 11.70 -18.21
C GLN A 167 -19.15 11.77 -17.39
N MET A 168 -18.85 12.94 -16.80
CA MET A 168 -17.69 13.12 -15.93
C MET A 168 -17.77 12.24 -14.69
N HIS A 169 -18.95 12.12 -14.09
CA HIS A 169 -19.21 11.21 -12.98
C HIS A 169 -18.99 9.75 -13.39
N GLY A 170 -19.48 9.35 -14.57
CA GLY A 170 -19.22 8.02 -15.13
C GLY A 170 -17.73 7.75 -15.37
N PHE A 171 -16.98 8.71 -15.89
CA PHE A 171 -15.53 8.58 -16.07
C PHE A 171 -14.78 8.53 -14.74
N ALA A 172 -15.18 9.31 -13.75
CA ALA A 172 -14.64 9.23 -12.39
C ALA A 172 -14.86 7.83 -11.80
N ARG A 173 -16.06 7.26 -11.94
CA ARG A 173 -16.32 5.89 -11.48
C ARG A 173 -15.42 4.86 -12.19
N LEU A 174 -15.22 5.00 -13.50
CA LEU A 174 -14.31 4.14 -14.27
C LEU A 174 -12.85 4.31 -13.83
N LEU A 175 -12.42 5.51 -13.44
CA LEU A 175 -11.08 5.75 -12.89
C LEU A 175 -10.87 4.93 -11.60
N PHE A 176 -11.86 4.93 -10.69
CA PHE A 176 -11.80 4.14 -9.44
C PHE A 176 -11.82 2.62 -9.71
N GLU A 177 -12.69 2.15 -10.62
CA GLU A 177 -12.73 0.75 -11.02
C GLU A 177 -11.40 0.30 -11.65
N ALA A 178 -10.81 1.11 -12.53
CA ALA A 178 -9.54 0.85 -13.17
C ALA A 178 -8.38 0.83 -12.16
N ALA A 179 -8.33 1.77 -11.22
CA ALA A 179 -7.31 1.82 -10.18
C ALA A 179 -7.33 0.58 -9.27
N ARG A 180 -8.53 0.16 -8.85
CA ARG A 180 -8.72 -1.07 -8.07
C ARG A 180 -8.33 -2.35 -8.82
N ASN A 181 -8.44 -2.37 -10.15
CA ASN A 181 -8.13 -3.54 -10.99
C ASN A 181 -6.72 -3.45 -11.63
N GLY A 182 -5.98 -2.35 -11.41
CA GLY A 182 -4.64 -2.15 -11.97
C GLY A 182 -4.59 -1.76 -13.45
N ASP A 183 -5.70 -1.30 -14.04
CA ASP A 183 -5.79 -0.94 -15.46
C ASP A 183 -5.26 0.47 -15.74
N ALA A 184 -3.94 0.58 -15.83
CA ALA A 184 -3.23 1.82 -16.12
C ALA A 184 -3.69 2.51 -17.43
N ALA A 185 -4.08 1.74 -18.45
CA ALA A 185 -4.50 2.29 -19.74
C ALA A 185 -5.88 2.96 -19.65
N VAL A 186 -6.79 2.38 -18.88
CA VAL A 186 -8.10 3.00 -18.61
C VAL A 186 -7.95 4.23 -17.73
N ILE A 187 -7.04 4.21 -16.74
CA ILE A 187 -6.70 5.38 -15.91
C ILE A 187 -6.24 6.54 -16.79
N GLU A 188 -5.20 6.34 -17.61
CA GLU A 188 -4.70 7.34 -18.56
C GLU A 188 -5.83 7.94 -19.40
N LYS A 189 -6.69 7.08 -19.95
CA LYS A 189 -7.81 7.51 -20.79
C LYS A 189 -8.86 8.31 -20.02
N MET A 190 -9.10 8.05 -18.74
CA MET A 190 -10.02 8.86 -17.93
C MET A 190 -9.39 10.21 -17.57
N LEU A 191 -8.12 10.22 -17.19
CA LEU A 191 -7.39 11.46 -16.89
C LEU A 191 -7.27 12.35 -18.13
N SER A 192 -7.00 11.79 -19.30
CA SER A 192 -6.98 12.52 -20.58
C SER A 192 -8.34 13.12 -20.98
N ARG A 193 -9.44 12.69 -20.35
CA ARG A 193 -10.78 13.27 -20.51
C ARG A 193 -11.07 14.40 -19.51
N GLY A 194 -10.08 14.78 -18.71
CA GLY A 194 -10.17 15.86 -17.74
C GLY A 194 -10.82 15.45 -16.42
N VAL A 195 -10.85 14.15 -16.11
CA VAL A 195 -11.23 13.70 -14.76
C VAL A 195 -10.17 14.18 -13.79
N ASP A 196 -10.59 14.86 -12.73
CA ASP A 196 -9.70 15.23 -11.64
C ASP A 196 -9.17 13.95 -10.96
N VAL A 197 -7.84 13.78 -10.95
CA VAL A 197 -7.18 12.61 -10.36
C VAL A 197 -7.49 12.44 -8.87
N ASN A 198 -7.81 13.54 -8.18
CA ASN A 198 -8.14 13.58 -6.75
C ASN A 198 -9.65 13.67 -6.49
N VAL A 199 -10.50 13.40 -7.50
CA VAL A 199 -11.95 13.37 -7.32
C VAL A 199 -12.33 12.34 -6.26
N MET A 200 -13.23 12.72 -5.35
CA MET A 200 -13.79 11.82 -4.34
C MET A 200 -15.27 11.55 -4.63
N LEU A 201 -15.59 10.26 -4.77
CA LEU A 201 -16.95 9.77 -4.97
C LEU A 201 -17.46 9.21 -3.64
N VAL A 202 -17.76 10.11 -2.69
CA VAL A 202 -17.97 9.77 -1.27
C VAL A 202 -19.09 8.76 -1.02
N LYS A 203 -20.14 8.76 -1.86
CA LYS A 203 -21.27 7.84 -1.70
C LYS A 203 -20.94 6.42 -2.13
N GLU A 204 -20.07 6.25 -3.12
CA GLU A 204 -19.71 4.98 -3.73
C GLU A 204 -18.42 4.39 -3.17
N TYR A 205 -17.45 5.24 -2.81
CA TYR A 205 -16.07 4.86 -2.48
C TYR A 205 -15.55 5.48 -1.19
N LEU A 206 -16.42 6.10 -0.38
CA LEU A 206 -16.04 6.79 0.87
C LEU A 206 -15.02 7.92 0.60
N GLN A 207 -14.20 8.26 1.60
CA GLN A 207 -13.17 9.32 1.50
C GLN A 207 -11.88 8.85 0.81
N ASN A 208 -11.96 7.86 -0.08
CA ASN A 208 -10.80 7.33 -0.78
C ASN A 208 -10.64 8.02 -2.14
N THR A 209 -9.40 8.19 -2.58
CA THR A 209 -9.05 8.55 -3.96
C THR A 209 -8.89 7.31 -4.84
N ALA A 210 -8.75 7.49 -6.15
CA ALA A 210 -8.39 6.37 -7.03
C ALA A 210 -7.02 5.76 -6.64
N LEU A 211 -6.06 6.61 -6.25
CA LEU A 211 -4.72 6.14 -5.87
C LEU A 211 -4.74 5.31 -4.59
N ASP A 212 -5.61 5.64 -3.63
CA ASP A 212 -5.83 4.81 -2.44
C ASP A 212 -6.17 3.35 -2.81
N TYR A 213 -7.03 3.14 -3.82
CA TYR A 213 -7.37 1.80 -4.28
C TYR A 213 -6.23 1.11 -5.02
N ALA A 214 -5.47 1.83 -5.85
CA ALA A 214 -4.31 1.25 -6.54
C ALA A 214 -3.24 0.77 -5.53
N VAL A 215 -3.02 1.53 -4.45
CA VAL A 215 -2.08 1.15 -3.38
C VAL A 215 -2.60 -0.01 -2.55
N LEU A 216 -3.86 0.03 -2.10
CA LEU A 216 -4.47 -1.06 -1.32
C LEU A 216 -4.48 -2.41 -2.06
N ASN A 217 -4.59 -2.38 -3.39
CA ASN A 217 -4.65 -3.58 -4.24
C ASN A 217 -3.30 -3.89 -4.91
N ASP A 218 -2.21 -3.27 -4.45
CA ASP A 218 -0.85 -3.62 -4.84
C ASP A 218 -0.53 -3.44 -6.34
N HIS A 219 -1.12 -2.43 -6.98
CA HIS A 219 -1.03 -2.19 -8.41
C HIS A 219 -0.02 -1.09 -8.79
N ALA A 220 1.27 -1.43 -8.77
CA ALA A 220 2.38 -0.49 -9.04
C ALA A 220 2.21 0.36 -10.32
N LYS A 221 1.81 -0.25 -11.45
CA LYS A 221 1.64 0.48 -12.72
C LYS A 221 0.47 1.48 -12.69
N ALA A 222 -0.62 1.13 -12.04
CA ALA A 222 -1.76 2.03 -11.89
C ALA A 222 -1.43 3.18 -10.92
N ALA A 223 -0.78 2.85 -9.80
CA ALA A 223 -0.31 3.85 -8.83
C ALA A 223 0.65 4.85 -9.50
N LYS A 224 1.60 4.35 -10.29
CA LYS A 224 2.52 5.18 -11.08
C LYS A 224 1.81 6.23 -11.92
N VAL A 225 0.87 5.81 -12.78
CA VAL A 225 0.13 6.75 -13.66
C VAL A 225 -0.60 7.80 -12.85
N LEU A 226 -1.25 7.40 -11.75
CA LEU A 226 -1.98 8.32 -10.88
C LEU A 226 -1.02 9.32 -10.20
N LEU A 227 0.13 8.86 -9.71
CA LEU A 227 1.18 9.70 -9.10
C LEU A 227 1.78 10.69 -10.10
N GLU A 228 2.10 10.25 -11.32
CA GLU A 228 2.61 11.11 -12.41
C GLU A 228 1.62 12.24 -12.77
N HIS A 229 0.32 12.04 -12.51
CA HIS A 229 -0.74 13.03 -12.68
C HIS A 229 -1.06 13.84 -11.41
N GLY A 230 -0.29 13.69 -10.32
CA GLY A 230 -0.50 14.42 -9.07
C GLY A 230 -1.57 13.83 -8.16
N GLY A 231 -1.85 12.53 -8.29
CA GLY A 231 -2.72 11.78 -7.41
C GLY A 231 -2.21 11.78 -5.96
N THR A 232 -3.13 12.00 -5.03
CA THR A 232 -2.88 11.96 -3.58
C THR A 232 -3.53 10.74 -2.97
N PHE A 233 -2.98 10.27 -1.86
CA PHE A 233 -3.46 9.09 -1.15
C PHE A 233 -3.15 9.22 0.35
N ASP A 234 -3.85 8.43 1.14
CA ASP A 234 -3.53 8.27 2.55
C ASP A 234 -2.21 7.50 2.71
N LYS A 235 -1.17 8.21 3.15
CA LYS A 235 0.17 7.64 3.35
C LYS A 235 0.20 6.45 4.31
N GLN A 236 -0.81 6.28 5.19
CA GLN A 236 -0.91 5.10 6.05
C GLN A 236 -1.10 3.80 5.28
N ARG A 237 -1.57 3.87 4.02
CA ARG A 237 -1.68 2.69 3.13
C ARG A 237 -0.33 2.11 2.73
N THR A 238 0.76 2.85 2.93
CA THR A 238 2.12 2.35 2.70
C THR A 238 2.41 1.10 3.53
N PHE A 239 1.75 0.93 4.68
CA PHE A 239 1.82 -0.31 5.47
C PHE A 239 1.42 -1.56 4.65
N GLN A 240 0.40 -1.47 3.81
CA GLN A 240 -0.03 -2.60 2.98
C GLN A 240 1.05 -3.02 1.98
N VAL A 241 1.87 -2.07 1.52
CA VAL A 241 2.99 -2.33 0.61
C VAL A 241 4.16 -3.03 1.31
N LEU A 242 4.35 -2.75 2.61
CA LEU A 242 5.25 -3.55 3.44
C LEU A 242 4.75 -4.99 3.56
N MET A 243 3.45 -5.19 3.75
CA MET A 243 2.85 -6.53 3.88
C MET A 243 2.94 -7.37 2.59
N SER A 244 2.82 -6.73 1.42
CA SER A 244 2.90 -7.40 0.12
C SER A 244 4.32 -7.59 -0.40
N HIS A 245 5.32 -6.98 0.25
CA HIS A 245 6.71 -6.91 -0.22
C HIS A 245 6.87 -6.33 -1.64
N ASN A 246 5.94 -5.48 -2.09
CA ASN A 246 5.98 -4.94 -3.44
C ASN A 246 6.98 -3.80 -3.57
N ALA A 247 8.24 -4.15 -3.84
CA ALA A 247 9.34 -3.21 -4.01
C ALA A 247 9.10 -2.20 -5.15
N GLN A 248 8.43 -2.62 -6.24
CA GLN A 248 8.15 -1.72 -7.36
C GLN A 248 7.16 -0.62 -6.97
N LEU A 249 6.09 -0.98 -6.25
CA LEU A 249 5.13 0.00 -5.75
C LEU A 249 5.78 0.91 -4.71
N MET A 250 6.55 0.36 -3.76
CA MET A 250 7.25 1.17 -2.76
C MET A 250 8.19 2.19 -3.41
N GLU A 251 8.96 1.77 -4.41
CA GLU A 251 9.89 2.66 -5.12
C GLU A 251 9.15 3.82 -5.78
N GLU A 252 7.99 3.55 -6.40
CA GLU A 252 7.18 4.57 -7.04
C GLU A 252 6.63 5.59 -6.03
N LEU A 253 6.19 5.11 -4.86
CA LEU A 253 5.70 5.96 -3.78
C LEU A 253 6.80 6.83 -3.18
N LEU A 254 8.00 6.29 -2.98
CA LEU A 254 9.17 7.03 -2.49
C LEU A 254 9.60 8.11 -3.48
N LYS A 255 9.66 7.80 -4.79
CA LYS A 255 9.92 8.79 -5.85
C LYS A 255 8.94 9.97 -5.82
N HIS A 256 7.72 9.73 -5.36
CA HIS A 256 6.65 10.73 -5.30
C HIS A 256 6.38 11.26 -3.88
N GLY A 257 7.36 11.18 -2.97
CA GLY A 257 7.35 11.93 -1.71
C GLY A 257 6.70 11.22 -0.52
N VAL A 258 6.61 9.89 -0.54
CA VAL A 258 6.58 9.13 0.71
C VAL A 258 7.92 9.32 1.41
N ASP A 259 7.88 9.78 2.65
CA ASP A 259 9.05 9.97 3.49
C ASP A 259 9.34 8.65 4.22
N PRO A 260 10.51 8.02 4.04
CA PRO A 260 10.85 6.78 4.75
C PRO A 260 10.92 6.94 6.27
N ASN A 261 11.00 8.17 6.78
CA ASN A 261 11.01 8.49 8.21
C ASN A 261 9.62 8.89 8.74
N MET A 262 8.57 8.82 7.91
CA MET A 262 7.22 9.20 8.32
C MET A 262 6.76 8.35 9.51
N GLN A 263 6.04 8.98 10.44
CA GLN A 263 5.44 8.25 11.55
C GLN A 263 4.26 7.42 11.08
N MET A 264 4.20 6.19 11.60
CA MET A 264 3.12 5.23 11.46
C MET A 264 2.38 5.16 12.81
N PRO A 265 1.32 5.95 13.03
CA PRO A 265 0.72 6.14 14.36
C PRO A 265 0.22 4.85 15.01
N ASN A 266 -0.25 3.90 14.21
CA ASN A 266 -0.70 2.59 14.69
C ASN A 266 0.43 1.75 15.32
N PHE A 267 1.68 2.11 15.05
CA PHE A 267 2.88 1.41 15.53
C PHE A 267 3.73 2.29 16.46
N ASN A 268 3.40 3.57 16.61
CA ASN A 268 4.23 4.55 17.32
C ASN A 268 5.70 4.50 16.89
N SER A 269 5.94 4.37 15.58
CA SER A 269 7.27 4.18 15.01
C SER A 269 7.37 4.75 13.59
N SER A 270 8.57 4.80 13.01
CA SER A 270 8.79 5.26 11.63
C SER A 270 8.39 4.17 10.62
N LEU A 271 8.20 4.54 9.35
CA LEU A 271 8.01 3.59 8.26
C LEU A 271 9.20 2.61 8.13
N LEU A 272 10.44 3.12 8.24
CA LEU A 272 11.65 2.29 8.25
C LEU A 272 11.65 1.26 9.39
N ALA A 273 11.35 1.68 10.61
CA ALA A 273 11.35 0.79 11.77
C ALA A 273 10.24 -0.28 11.67
N VAL A 274 9.07 0.05 11.14
CA VAL A 274 8.01 -0.93 10.85
C VAL A 274 8.47 -1.92 9.79
N ALA A 275 9.16 -1.45 8.74
CA ALA A 275 9.69 -2.32 7.68
C ALA A 275 10.81 -3.27 8.16
N CYS A 276 11.44 -2.98 9.30
CA CYS A 276 12.47 -3.83 9.92
C CYS A 276 11.89 -4.91 10.86
N ASN A 277 10.58 -4.88 11.14
CA ASN A 277 9.95 -5.79 12.10
C ASN A 277 9.18 -6.94 11.41
N SER A 278 9.03 -8.07 12.11
CA SER A 278 8.11 -9.14 11.71
C SER A 278 6.67 -8.73 12.01
N ILE A 279 5.80 -8.81 11.02
CA ILE A 279 4.40 -8.42 11.14
C ILE A 279 3.53 -9.66 11.36
N HIS A 280 2.78 -9.68 12.46
CA HIS A 280 1.82 -10.72 12.76
C HIS A 280 0.48 -10.37 12.10
N SER A 281 0.09 -11.16 11.11
CA SER A 281 -1.17 -11.05 10.39
C SER A 281 -2.11 -12.19 10.77
N MET A 282 -3.41 -11.96 10.66
CA MET A 282 -4.43 -13.00 10.83
C MET A 282 -5.11 -13.24 9.48
N ASN A 283 -5.04 -14.48 9.01
CA ASN A 283 -5.76 -14.90 7.82
C ASN A 283 -7.27 -14.96 8.09
N PRO A 284 -8.12 -14.87 7.06
CA PRO A 284 -9.57 -14.92 7.21
C PRO A 284 -10.10 -16.22 7.86
N ASP A 285 -9.32 -17.31 7.79
CA ASP A 285 -9.65 -18.59 8.42
C ASP A 285 -9.24 -18.66 9.91
N GLY A 286 -8.72 -17.56 10.47
CA GLY A 286 -8.27 -17.46 11.86
C GLY A 286 -6.84 -17.95 12.10
N THR A 287 -6.12 -18.40 11.06
CA THR A 287 -4.71 -18.78 11.20
C THR A 287 -3.82 -17.54 11.29
N ALA A 288 -2.81 -17.57 12.17
CA ALA A 288 -1.79 -16.54 12.22
C ALA A 288 -0.76 -16.75 11.11
N ALA A 289 -0.35 -15.68 10.45
CA ALA A 289 0.75 -15.65 9.50
C ALA A 289 1.77 -14.62 9.97
N ILE A 290 3.05 -14.98 9.96
CA ILE A 290 4.14 -14.04 10.22
C ILE A 290 4.69 -13.60 8.87
N ILE A 291 4.67 -12.29 8.62
CA ILE A 291 5.30 -11.68 7.46
C ILE A 291 6.65 -11.14 7.94
N HIS A 292 7.72 -11.80 7.52
CA HIS A 292 9.08 -11.38 7.85
C HIS A 292 9.47 -10.13 7.06
N PRO A 293 10.29 -9.23 7.63
CA PRO A 293 10.69 -8.01 6.94
C PRO A 293 11.48 -8.32 5.67
N SER A 294 11.27 -7.53 4.62
CA SER A 294 11.97 -7.65 3.34
C SER A 294 13.27 -6.83 3.32
N PRO A 295 14.47 -7.45 3.23
CA PRO A 295 15.73 -6.72 3.12
C PRO A 295 15.76 -5.79 1.91
N GLN A 296 15.12 -6.19 0.80
CA GLN A 296 15.01 -5.36 -0.40
C GLN A 296 14.21 -4.07 -0.13
N LEU A 297 13.09 -4.16 0.59
CA LEU A 297 12.32 -2.96 0.96
C LEU A 297 13.07 -2.07 1.94
N VAL A 298 13.71 -2.66 2.96
CA VAL A 298 14.51 -1.88 3.92
C VAL A 298 15.65 -1.16 3.21
N LYS A 299 16.39 -1.87 2.33
CA LYS A 299 17.43 -1.25 1.51
C LYS A 299 16.88 -0.09 0.70
N LEU A 300 15.71 -0.25 0.07
CA LEU A 300 15.08 0.80 -0.71
C LEU A 300 14.71 2.02 0.15
N LEU A 301 14.14 1.81 1.34
CA LEU A 301 13.83 2.90 2.27
C LEU A 301 15.11 3.66 2.69
N LEU A 302 16.19 2.93 2.98
CA LEU A 302 17.49 3.51 3.31
C LEU A 302 18.10 4.28 2.11
N ASP A 303 18.03 3.72 0.90
CA ASP A 303 18.51 4.36 -0.33
C ASP A 303 17.78 5.70 -0.62
N TYR A 304 16.53 5.82 -0.18
CA TYR A 304 15.71 7.04 -0.29
C TYR A 304 15.74 7.93 0.96
N GLY A 305 16.71 7.75 1.85
CA GLY A 305 16.97 8.64 2.98
C GLY A 305 16.31 8.22 4.30
N GLY A 306 15.95 6.94 4.45
CA GLY A 306 15.59 6.38 5.75
C GLY A 306 16.75 6.50 6.72
N ASP A 307 16.48 7.05 7.90
CA ASP A 307 17.46 7.31 8.96
C ASP A 307 17.31 6.26 10.07
N PRO A 308 18.21 5.26 10.14
CA PRO A 308 18.14 4.20 11.14
C PRO A 308 18.71 4.63 12.50
N THR A 309 19.16 5.89 12.64
CA THR A 309 19.87 6.36 13.85
C THR A 309 18.93 6.87 14.93
N ASN A 310 17.66 7.13 14.60
CA ASN A 310 16.73 7.81 15.49
C ASN A 310 15.49 6.99 15.90
N ASP A 311 15.41 5.71 15.55
CA ASP A 311 14.28 4.83 15.91
C ASP A 311 14.72 3.42 16.32
N ASP A 312 13.75 2.52 16.48
CA ASP A 312 13.97 1.14 16.94
C ASP A 312 14.30 0.17 15.77
N SER A 313 14.65 0.67 14.57
CA SER A 313 14.88 -0.17 13.38
C SER A 313 15.89 -1.30 13.63
N LEU A 314 17.01 -0.99 14.29
CA LEU A 314 18.06 -1.98 14.58
C LEU A 314 17.60 -3.04 15.57
N THR A 315 16.88 -2.64 16.61
CA THR A 315 16.25 -3.57 17.58
C THR A 315 15.23 -4.47 16.88
N ASN A 316 14.35 -3.91 16.04
CA ASN A 316 13.33 -4.66 15.31
C ASN A 316 13.97 -5.70 14.38
N ALA A 317 15.04 -5.35 13.68
CA ALA A 317 15.77 -6.27 12.82
C ALA A 317 16.39 -7.46 13.57
N ILE A 318 16.88 -7.22 14.80
CA ILE A 318 17.42 -8.26 15.69
C ILE A 318 16.31 -9.19 16.17
N GLN A 319 15.16 -8.64 16.58
CA GLN A 319 14.00 -9.43 16.98
C GLN A 319 13.46 -10.27 15.83
N ALA A 320 13.43 -9.71 14.62
CA ALA A 320 13.10 -10.43 13.39
C ALA A 320 14.18 -11.41 12.94
N ASN A 321 15.31 -11.51 13.67
CA ASN A 321 16.45 -12.36 13.36
C ASN A 321 17.02 -12.16 11.94
N SER A 322 16.94 -10.94 11.41
CA SER A 322 17.36 -10.61 10.05
C SER A 322 18.77 -10.01 10.04
N ARG A 323 19.78 -10.88 9.94
CA ARG A 323 21.20 -10.47 9.83
C ARG A 323 21.42 -9.49 8.67
N GLU A 324 20.78 -9.73 7.53
CA GLU A 324 20.93 -8.87 6.36
C GLU A 324 20.45 -7.44 6.64
N ILE A 325 19.29 -7.30 7.29
CA ILE A 325 18.77 -5.98 7.68
C ILE A 325 19.66 -5.34 8.75
N VAL A 326 20.12 -6.10 9.75
CA VAL A 326 21.09 -5.59 10.74
C VAL A 326 22.34 -5.03 10.05
N GLN A 327 22.91 -5.77 9.10
CA GLN A 327 24.07 -5.29 8.35
C GLN A 327 23.76 -4.04 7.51
N LEU A 328 22.59 -3.98 6.86
CA LEU A 328 22.16 -2.77 6.13
C LEU A 328 22.08 -1.56 7.06
N LEU A 329 21.39 -1.69 8.20
CA LEU A 329 21.21 -0.60 9.16
C LEU A 329 22.54 -0.12 9.75
N VAL A 330 23.43 -1.03 10.14
CA VAL A 330 24.76 -0.68 10.68
C VAL A 330 25.62 0.02 9.62
N ARG A 331 25.61 -0.46 8.37
CA ARG A 331 26.29 0.22 7.25
C ARG A 331 25.74 1.63 7.00
N HIS A 332 24.46 1.86 7.32
CA HIS A 332 23.79 3.16 7.25
C HIS A 332 23.86 3.96 8.57
N GLY A 333 24.74 3.57 9.51
CA GLY A 333 25.08 4.37 10.69
C GLY A 333 24.27 4.07 11.96
N ALA A 334 23.45 3.02 11.97
CA ALA A 334 22.74 2.62 13.19
C ALA A 334 23.72 2.24 14.31
N ASP A 335 23.53 2.82 15.50
CA ASP A 335 24.37 2.57 16.68
C ASP A 335 23.82 1.38 17.50
N PRO A 336 24.57 0.26 17.62
CA PRO A 336 24.14 -0.89 18.40
C PRO A 336 24.08 -0.64 19.91
N TYR A 337 24.60 0.49 20.40
CA TYR A 337 24.61 0.86 21.82
C TYR A 337 23.62 1.98 22.17
N ARG A 338 22.86 2.50 21.20
CA ARG A 338 21.78 3.45 21.48
C ARG A 338 20.59 2.70 22.05
N GLU A 339 20.10 3.12 23.21
CA GLU A 339 18.89 2.55 23.82
C GLU A 339 17.67 2.76 22.91
N ASP A 340 16.87 1.70 22.77
CA ASP A 340 15.57 1.74 22.11
C ASP A 340 14.49 2.37 23.00
N SER A 341 13.26 2.44 22.50
CA SER A 341 12.11 2.97 23.24
C SER A 341 11.77 2.24 24.55
N LEU A 342 12.33 1.06 24.79
CA LEU A 342 12.17 0.26 26.01
C LEU A 342 13.39 0.34 26.94
N GLY A 343 14.40 1.14 26.60
CA GLY A 343 15.62 1.32 27.40
C GLY A 343 16.61 0.16 27.29
N SER A 344 16.52 -0.67 26.25
CA SER A 344 17.51 -1.71 25.96
C SER A 344 18.32 -1.35 24.73
N THR A 345 19.62 -1.63 24.74
CA THR A 345 20.44 -1.47 23.53
C THR A 345 20.19 -2.62 22.55
N PRO A 346 20.28 -2.38 21.23
CA PRO A 346 20.28 -3.45 20.24
C PRO A 346 21.34 -4.52 20.55
N TYR A 347 22.51 -4.14 21.05
CA TYR A 347 23.55 -5.08 21.47
C TYR A 347 23.09 -6.01 22.60
N GLU A 348 22.45 -5.50 23.66
CA GLU A 348 21.90 -6.32 24.75
C GLU A 348 20.85 -7.30 24.23
N ARG A 349 19.95 -6.84 23.34
CA ARG A 349 18.97 -7.74 22.70
C ARG A 349 19.64 -8.83 21.88
N ALA A 350 20.69 -8.50 21.13
CA ALA A 350 21.46 -9.48 20.39
C ALA A 350 22.18 -10.48 21.30
N VAL A 351 22.64 -10.07 22.49
CA VAL A 351 23.19 -11.01 23.49
C VAL A 351 22.09 -11.98 23.94
N MET A 352 20.90 -11.47 24.26
CA MET A 352 19.76 -12.28 24.70
C MET A 352 19.27 -13.26 23.63
N SER A 353 19.28 -12.86 22.35
CA SER A 353 18.88 -13.70 21.22
C SER A 353 20.02 -14.54 20.63
N GLY A 354 21.26 -14.34 21.10
CA GLY A 354 22.45 -15.03 20.60
C GLY A 354 22.93 -14.56 19.21
N ALA A 355 22.55 -13.34 18.80
CA ALA A 355 22.77 -12.73 17.49
C ALA A 355 23.88 -11.65 17.46
N THR A 356 24.80 -11.61 18.44
CA THR A 356 25.84 -10.57 18.53
C THR A 356 26.77 -10.52 17.31
N SER A 357 27.02 -11.66 16.66
CA SER A 357 27.76 -11.72 15.40
C SER A 357 27.11 -10.97 14.24
N PHE A 358 25.84 -10.57 14.31
CA PHE A 358 25.17 -9.84 13.22
C PHE A 358 25.77 -8.44 13.03
N PHE A 359 26.40 -7.88 14.08
CA PHE A 359 27.11 -6.60 14.01
C PHE A 359 28.48 -6.72 13.34
N ILE A 360 28.99 -7.93 13.10
CA ILE A 360 30.24 -8.13 12.37
C ILE A 360 29.94 -7.87 10.89
N LEU A 361 30.42 -6.73 10.40
CA LEU A 361 30.29 -6.33 9.01
C LEU A 361 31.15 -7.25 8.13
N ASP A 362 30.51 -8.02 7.25
CA ASP A 362 31.24 -8.76 6.23
C ASP A 362 31.91 -7.76 5.26
N PRO A 363 33.24 -7.84 5.08
CA PRO A 363 33.98 -6.85 4.28
C PRO A 363 33.65 -6.90 2.79
N ASP A 364 33.04 -7.97 2.27
CA ASP A 364 32.61 -8.10 0.87
C ASP A 364 31.43 -9.08 0.74
N SER A 365 30.22 -8.59 0.45
CA SER A 365 29.06 -9.44 0.09
C SER A 365 29.18 -10.06 -1.32
N GLY A 366 30.32 -9.89 -2.00
CA GLY A 366 30.58 -10.33 -3.37
C GLY A 366 31.45 -11.58 -3.52
N THR A 367 32.01 -12.13 -2.44
CA THR A 367 32.83 -13.36 -2.51
C THR A 367 32.24 -14.45 -1.64
N ALA A 368 31.67 -15.48 -2.29
CA ALA A 368 31.39 -16.76 -1.65
C ALA A 368 32.72 -17.34 -1.12
N GLY A 369 33.01 -17.15 0.16
CA GLY A 369 34.29 -17.62 0.70
C GLY A 369 34.48 -17.52 2.20
N ASN A 370 33.96 -16.48 2.86
CA ASN A 370 34.11 -16.33 4.32
C ASN A 370 32.79 -15.85 4.93
N ASN A 371 31.79 -16.72 5.00
CA ASN A 371 30.63 -16.43 5.84
C ASN A 371 31.10 -16.48 7.30
N LEU A 372 31.22 -15.32 7.97
CA LEU A 372 31.69 -15.27 9.35
C LEU A 372 30.68 -15.89 10.34
N VAL A 373 29.44 -16.12 9.89
CA VAL A 373 28.36 -16.76 10.67
C VAL A 373 27.84 -17.99 9.93
N PRO A 374 28.04 -19.20 10.47
CA PRO A 374 27.51 -20.44 9.89
C PRO A 374 25.99 -20.43 9.78
N MET A 375 25.47 -20.91 8.64
CA MET A 375 24.04 -20.97 8.36
C MET A 375 23.56 -22.42 8.25
N LEU A 376 22.38 -22.70 8.79
CA LEU A 376 21.76 -24.03 8.76
C LEU A 376 20.27 -23.93 8.41
N SER A 377 19.79 -24.73 7.46
CA SER A 377 18.36 -24.86 7.18
C SER A 377 17.77 -26.04 7.95
N VAL A 378 16.79 -25.79 8.82
CA VAL A 378 15.95 -26.86 9.40
C VAL A 378 14.77 -27.08 8.47
N GLN A 379 14.49 -28.34 8.09
CA GLN A 379 13.50 -28.67 7.07
C GLN A 379 12.49 -29.68 7.59
N TYR A 380 11.24 -29.58 7.15
CA TYR A 380 10.26 -30.65 7.28
C TYR A 380 10.66 -31.87 6.42
N GLY A 381 9.95 -33.00 6.60
CA GLY A 381 10.20 -34.21 5.82
C GLY A 381 10.06 -34.04 4.30
N ASP A 382 9.21 -33.08 3.87
CA ASP A 382 9.03 -32.70 2.46
C ASP A 382 10.12 -31.76 1.92
N GLY A 383 11.08 -31.35 2.76
CA GLY A 383 12.19 -30.47 2.41
C GLY A 383 11.90 -28.98 2.53
N LYS A 384 10.68 -28.57 2.88
CA LYS A 384 10.37 -27.15 3.11
C LYS A 384 11.06 -26.65 4.37
N PRO A 385 11.60 -25.41 4.38
CA PRO A 385 12.18 -24.83 5.58
C PRO A 385 11.16 -24.71 6.73
N VAL A 386 11.64 -24.91 7.95
CA VAL A 386 10.94 -24.56 9.18
C VAL A 386 11.25 -23.10 9.47
N SER A 387 10.23 -22.25 9.41
CA SER A 387 10.38 -20.79 9.50
C SER A 387 10.60 -20.28 10.92
N GLU A 388 10.36 -21.09 11.95
CA GLU A 388 10.61 -20.68 13.33
C GLU A 388 10.89 -21.84 14.28
N GLY A 389 11.69 -21.57 15.31
CA GLY A 389 11.98 -22.55 16.36
C GLY A 389 13.14 -22.18 17.26
N THR A 390 13.59 -23.17 18.04
CA THR A 390 14.82 -23.10 18.82
C THR A 390 15.67 -24.34 18.57
N ILE A 391 16.94 -24.15 18.26
CA ILE A 391 17.91 -25.24 18.15
C ILE A 391 18.92 -25.10 19.28
N THR A 392 19.08 -26.17 20.06
CA THR A 392 20.08 -26.21 21.12
C THR A 392 21.33 -26.89 20.57
N MET A 393 22.51 -26.32 20.80
CA MET A 393 23.80 -26.86 20.38
C MET A 393 24.74 -26.97 21.57
N VAL A 394 25.41 -28.11 21.67
CA VAL A 394 26.41 -28.41 22.71
C VAL A 394 27.74 -28.71 22.05
N GLY A 395 28.76 -27.88 22.31
CA GLY A 395 30.12 -28.11 21.83
C GLY A 395 30.74 -29.39 22.40
N THR A 396 31.48 -30.15 21.58
CA THR A 396 32.03 -31.46 21.95
C THR A 396 33.56 -31.49 22.14
N GLY A 397 34.23 -30.34 22.02
CA GLY A 397 35.70 -30.19 22.13
C GLY A 397 36.21 -29.58 23.45
N SER A 398 37.52 -29.39 23.55
CA SER A 398 38.23 -28.87 24.73
C SER A 398 38.05 -27.38 25.03
N GLN A 399 37.21 -26.67 24.26
CA GLN A 399 36.98 -25.21 24.40
C GLN A 399 35.94 -24.84 25.47
N GLY A 400 35.53 -25.79 26.32
CA GLY A 400 34.47 -25.61 27.32
C GLY A 400 33.09 -25.97 26.76
N SER A 401 32.12 -26.26 27.64
CA SER A 401 30.75 -26.59 27.22
C SER A 401 30.04 -25.33 26.73
N ILE A 402 30.12 -25.06 25.43
CA ILE A 402 29.22 -24.11 24.79
C ILE A 402 27.87 -24.81 24.70
N ASP A 403 26.96 -24.54 25.64
CA ASP A 403 25.53 -24.84 25.49
C ASP A 403 24.85 -23.55 25.03
N LYS A 404 24.50 -23.48 23.75
CA LYS A 404 23.89 -22.29 23.13
C LYS A 404 22.60 -22.68 22.44
N SER A 405 21.53 -21.96 22.77
CA SER A 405 20.25 -22.05 22.09
C SER A 405 20.13 -20.92 21.09
N PHE A 406 19.78 -21.26 19.85
CA PHE A 406 19.50 -20.28 18.80
C PHE A 406 18.00 -20.28 18.54
N PHE A 407 17.37 -19.16 18.87
CA PHE A 407 16.02 -18.88 18.42
C PHE A 407 16.07 -18.36 16.99
N TRP A 408 15.18 -18.83 16.13
CA TRP A 408 15.10 -18.33 14.76
C TRP A 408 13.65 -18.14 14.35
N GLN A 409 13.42 -17.14 13.50
CA GLN A 409 12.16 -16.82 12.83
C GLN A 409 12.44 -16.51 11.35
N SER A 410 13.15 -17.41 10.67
CA SER A 410 13.45 -17.31 9.24
C SER A 410 13.60 -18.71 8.62
N GLU A 411 13.79 -18.83 7.31
CA GLU A 411 14.06 -20.14 6.67
C GLU A 411 15.44 -20.72 7.01
N VAL A 412 16.31 -19.91 7.60
CA VAL A 412 17.68 -20.26 7.98
C VAL A 412 17.96 -19.90 9.43
N VAL A 413 18.76 -20.73 10.08
CA VAL A 413 19.31 -20.48 11.41
C VAL A 413 20.72 -19.92 11.23
N ASN A 414 20.99 -18.75 11.82
CA ASN A 414 22.33 -18.21 11.92
C ASN A 414 22.97 -18.74 13.22
N LEU A 415 23.92 -19.65 13.07
CA LEU A 415 24.62 -20.31 14.17
C LEU A 415 25.87 -19.53 14.51
N ASP A 416 25.72 -18.56 15.42
CA ASP A 416 26.84 -17.81 15.97
C ASP A 416 27.68 -18.69 16.92
N VAL A 417 28.47 -19.58 16.32
CA VAL A 417 29.40 -20.50 16.97
C VAL A 417 30.72 -20.52 16.18
N PRO A 418 31.86 -20.73 16.83
CA PRO A 418 33.14 -20.90 16.14
C PRO A 418 33.21 -22.22 15.35
N ASP A 419 34.23 -22.35 14.51
CA ASP A 419 34.58 -23.64 13.90
C ASP A 419 34.76 -24.72 14.97
N GLY A 420 34.19 -25.91 14.73
CA GLY A 420 34.20 -27.00 15.70
C GLY A 420 33.09 -28.03 15.50
N GLU A 421 33.04 -29.00 16.42
CA GLU A 421 32.08 -30.09 16.41
C GLU A 421 31.01 -29.89 17.50
N TYR A 422 29.75 -29.98 17.10
CA TYR A 422 28.58 -29.73 17.94
C TYR A 422 27.61 -30.91 17.92
N ARG A 423 27.02 -31.19 19.08
CA ARG A 423 25.85 -32.06 19.20
C ARG A 423 24.59 -31.22 19.27
N ILE A 424 23.53 -31.66 18.62
CA ILE A 424 22.21 -31.03 18.64
C ILE A 424 21.28 -31.91 19.47
N PRO A 425 21.16 -31.70 20.79
CA PRO A 425 20.27 -32.50 21.63
C PRO A 425 18.80 -32.37 21.25
N ASN A 426 18.38 -31.18 20.84
CA ASN A 426 16.99 -30.94 20.49
C ASN A 426 16.81 -29.81 19.47
N ILE A 427 15.69 -29.90 18.76
CA ILE A 427 15.09 -28.81 17.99
C ILE A 427 13.64 -28.67 18.45
N ARG A 428 13.18 -27.44 18.68
CA ARG A 428 11.81 -27.10 19.04
C ARG A 428 11.21 -26.20 17.96
N ARG A 429 9.92 -26.32 17.72
CA ARG A 429 9.09 -25.39 16.95
C ARG A 429 7.72 -25.27 17.64
N PRO A 430 6.87 -24.30 17.29
CA PRO A 430 5.54 -24.20 17.89
C PRO A 430 4.76 -25.52 17.80
N GLY A 431 4.33 -25.99 18.97
CA GLY A 431 3.57 -27.24 19.12
C GLY A 431 4.37 -28.52 18.91
N ALA A 432 5.69 -28.48 18.69
CA ALA A 432 6.48 -29.70 18.50
C ALA A 432 7.93 -29.66 19.02
N VAL A 433 8.40 -30.80 19.53
CA VAL A 433 9.80 -31.00 19.93
C VAL A 433 10.41 -32.26 19.31
N TYR A 434 11.69 -32.17 18.97
CA TYR A 434 12.46 -33.25 18.38
C TYR A 434 13.70 -33.49 19.24
N LEU A 435 13.77 -34.64 19.90
CA LEU A 435 14.95 -35.05 20.66
C LEU A 435 15.86 -35.92 19.79
N PHE A 436 17.15 -35.64 19.81
CA PHE A 436 18.14 -36.43 19.08
C PHE A 436 19.21 -36.98 20.03
N PRO A 437 19.49 -38.30 19.98
CA PRO A 437 20.55 -38.87 20.80
C PRO A 437 21.93 -38.38 20.32
N ASP A 438 22.19 -38.46 19.01
CA ASP A 438 23.53 -38.26 18.42
C ASP A 438 23.53 -37.39 17.16
N LYS A 439 22.59 -36.44 17.02
CA LYS A 439 22.64 -35.51 15.89
C LYS A 439 23.85 -34.60 16.02
N ARG A 440 24.71 -34.57 14.99
CA ARG A 440 25.95 -33.79 14.96
C ARG A 440 25.93 -32.72 13.87
N LEU A 441 26.71 -31.68 14.10
CA LEU A 441 26.99 -30.60 13.17
C LEU A 441 28.47 -30.22 13.30
N GLN A 442 29.16 -30.16 12.17
CA GLN A 442 30.51 -29.60 12.08
C GLN A 442 30.42 -28.17 11.54
N VAL A 443 31.22 -27.27 12.10
CA VAL A 443 31.48 -25.97 11.50
C VAL A 443 32.94 -25.93 11.07
N ASP A 444 33.18 -25.75 9.77
CA ASP A 444 34.53 -25.60 9.18
C ASP A 444 34.55 -24.34 8.33
N ARG A 445 35.50 -23.43 8.61
CA ARG A 445 35.69 -22.15 7.93
C ARG A 445 34.37 -21.38 7.79
N GLY A 446 33.64 -21.28 8.91
CA GLY A 446 32.36 -20.57 8.98
C GLY A 446 31.20 -21.23 8.24
N THR A 447 31.35 -22.47 7.78
CA THR A 447 30.30 -23.22 7.07
C THR A 447 29.82 -24.40 7.90
N ALA A 448 28.50 -24.55 8.04
CA ALA A 448 27.89 -25.65 8.78
C ALA A 448 27.70 -26.90 7.89
N PHE A 449 28.04 -28.07 8.42
CA PHE A 449 27.91 -29.36 7.77
C PHE A 449 27.18 -30.35 8.67
N PRO A 450 26.05 -30.93 8.22
CA PRO A 450 25.37 -30.63 6.96
C PRO A 450 24.76 -29.21 6.93
N LEU A 451 24.57 -28.64 5.74
CA LEU A 451 23.91 -27.35 5.53
C LEU A 451 22.40 -27.37 5.86
N SER A 452 21.83 -28.56 6.00
CA SER A 452 20.44 -28.72 6.43
C SER A 452 20.20 -29.94 7.31
N ILE A 453 19.17 -29.85 8.15
CA ILE A 453 18.67 -30.94 8.97
C ILE A 453 17.20 -31.16 8.63
N ARG A 454 16.88 -32.33 8.09
CA ARG A 454 15.50 -32.79 7.95
C ARG A 454 14.98 -33.33 9.27
N LEU A 455 13.86 -32.78 9.72
CA LEU A 455 13.14 -33.24 10.89
C LEU A 455 12.43 -34.57 10.57
N PRO A 456 12.54 -35.58 11.46
CA PRO A 456 11.80 -36.82 11.31
C PRO A 456 10.30 -36.60 11.52
N GLU A 457 9.49 -37.59 11.15
CA GLU A 457 8.07 -37.57 11.50
C GLU A 457 7.88 -37.67 13.02
N LEU A 458 6.86 -36.99 13.53
CA LEU A 458 6.50 -37.06 14.94
C LEU A 458 5.94 -38.46 15.26
N ASN A 459 6.49 -39.11 16.28
CA ASN A 459 6.09 -40.45 16.71
C ASN A 459 5.22 -40.44 17.98
N VAL A 460 5.03 -39.29 18.61
CA VAL A 460 4.13 -39.12 19.75
C VAL A 460 3.29 -37.84 19.55
N SER A 461 2.00 -37.93 19.81
CA SER A 461 1.08 -36.81 19.84
C SER A 461 0.31 -36.82 21.16
N VAL A 462 0.21 -35.68 21.84
CA VAL A 462 -0.48 -35.56 23.12
C VAL A 462 -1.57 -34.50 23.00
N THR A 463 -2.77 -34.81 23.50
CA THR A 463 -3.86 -33.85 23.65
C THR A 463 -4.13 -33.59 25.12
N ILE A 464 -4.04 -32.33 25.53
CA ILE A 464 -4.37 -31.87 26.89
C ILE A 464 -5.83 -31.41 26.91
N ALA A 465 -6.67 -32.16 27.61
CA ALA A 465 -8.09 -31.86 27.72
C ALA A 465 -8.33 -30.48 28.36
N ASN A 466 -9.23 -29.70 27.75
CA ASN A 466 -9.64 -28.36 28.16
C ASN A 466 -8.59 -27.23 28.05
N ALA A 467 -7.36 -27.50 27.60
CA ALA A 467 -6.32 -26.47 27.44
C ALA A 467 -6.68 -25.40 26.41
N GLY A 468 -7.35 -25.79 25.31
CA GLY A 468 -7.68 -24.90 24.19
C GLY A 468 -9.00 -24.12 24.30
N LYS A 469 -9.74 -24.19 25.42
CA LYS A 469 -11.04 -23.50 25.53
C LYS A 469 -10.92 -21.99 25.76
N ASN A 470 -9.85 -21.52 26.38
CA ASN A 470 -9.64 -20.10 26.73
C ASN A 470 -8.19 -19.61 26.53
N GLN A 471 -7.25 -20.47 26.11
CA GLN A 471 -5.85 -20.10 25.89
C GLN A 471 -5.26 -20.87 24.70
N THR A 472 -4.59 -20.15 23.81
CA THR A 472 -4.00 -20.71 22.58
C THR A 472 -2.62 -21.31 22.83
N TYR A 473 -1.88 -20.81 23.84
CA TYR A 473 -0.49 -21.15 24.11
C TYR A 473 -0.26 -21.54 25.57
N GLY A 474 0.61 -22.50 25.80
CA GLY A 474 1.15 -22.86 27.12
C GLY A 474 2.41 -23.71 27.00
N VAL A 475 3.00 -24.12 28.10
CA VAL A 475 4.27 -24.87 28.15
C VAL A 475 4.12 -26.11 29.01
N ALA A 476 4.47 -27.27 28.48
CA ALA A 476 4.62 -28.50 29.24
C ALA A 476 6.12 -28.85 29.37
N PHE A 477 6.48 -29.60 30.40
CA PHE A 477 7.86 -30.06 30.58
C PHE A 477 7.96 -31.56 30.36
N LEU A 478 8.92 -31.97 29.52
CA LEU A 478 9.24 -33.36 29.26
C LEU A 478 10.40 -33.79 30.15
N TYR A 479 10.20 -34.87 30.90
CA TYR A 479 11.18 -35.43 31.83
C TYR A 479 11.69 -36.78 31.35
N ASN A 480 12.85 -37.17 31.90
CA ASN A 480 13.33 -38.54 31.86
C ASN A 480 12.38 -39.50 32.62
N ALA A 481 12.65 -40.81 32.52
CA ALA A 481 11.76 -41.88 33.00
C ALA A 481 11.33 -41.76 34.48
N ASP A 482 12.24 -41.30 35.35
CA ASP A 482 12.01 -41.15 36.79
C ASP A 482 11.32 -39.82 37.16
N GLY A 483 11.14 -38.91 36.21
CA GLY A 483 10.48 -37.61 36.43
C GLY A 483 11.34 -36.58 37.16
N THR A 484 12.65 -36.82 37.30
CA THR A 484 13.53 -35.96 38.12
C THR A 484 14.31 -34.94 37.31
N ASN A 485 14.63 -35.23 36.04
CA ASN A 485 15.39 -34.35 35.17
C ASN A 485 14.53 -33.85 34.01
N VAL A 486 14.36 -32.52 33.93
CA VAL A 486 13.75 -31.86 32.77
C VAL A 486 14.68 -32.04 31.58
N LEU A 487 14.18 -32.68 30.52
CA LEU A 487 14.91 -32.82 29.26
C LEU A 487 14.73 -31.56 28.40
N THR A 488 13.50 -31.05 28.33
CA THR A 488 13.16 -29.83 27.59
C THR A 488 11.75 -29.34 27.93
N ALA A 489 11.53 -28.04 27.78
CA ALA A 489 10.20 -27.47 27.64
C ALA A 489 9.61 -27.82 26.26
N VAL A 490 8.29 -27.93 26.19
CA VAL A 490 7.51 -28.22 24.99
C VAL A 490 6.33 -27.26 24.93
N GLU A 491 6.28 -26.49 23.86
CA GLU A 491 5.18 -25.56 23.63
C GLU A 491 3.90 -26.32 23.28
N VAL A 492 2.79 -25.91 23.89
CA VAL A 492 1.46 -26.47 23.69
C VAL A 492 0.66 -25.48 22.87
N VAL A 493 0.21 -25.90 21.68
CA VAL A 493 -0.59 -25.06 20.79
C VAL A 493 -1.98 -25.66 20.65
N ASN A 494 -3.00 -24.90 21.03
CA ASN A 494 -4.40 -25.36 21.04
C ASN A 494 -4.61 -26.69 21.81
N GLY A 495 -3.89 -26.85 22.92
CA GLY A 495 -3.94 -28.07 23.74
C GLY A 495 -3.28 -29.31 23.10
N LYS A 496 -2.49 -29.15 22.03
CA LYS A 496 -1.81 -30.24 21.36
C LYS A 496 -0.30 -30.11 21.46
N ILE A 497 0.36 -31.25 21.55
CA ILE A 497 1.82 -31.39 21.55
C ILE A 497 2.21 -32.50 20.57
N GLY A 498 3.14 -32.21 19.68
CA GLY A 498 3.82 -33.21 18.86
C GLY A 498 5.24 -33.48 19.37
N MET A 499 5.68 -34.74 19.38
CA MET A 499 7.05 -35.08 19.75
C MET A 499 7.65 -36.11 18.79
N TYR A 500 8.92 -35.92 18.48
CA TYR A 500 9.80 -37.00 18.06
C TYR A 500 10.70 -37.36 19.25
N LEU A 501 10.52 -38.57 19.77
CA LEU A 501 11.29 -39.11 20.88
C LEU A 501 12.06 -40.35 20.43
N PRO A 502 13.37 -40.47 20.73
CA PRO A 502 14.08 -41.72 20.53
C PRO A 502 13.57 -42.80 21.48
N PRO A 503 13.87 -44.09 21.24
CA PRO A 503 13.48 -45.18 22.12
C PRO A 503 13.88 -44.90 23.58
N GLY A 504 12.94 -45.10 24.51
CA GLY A 504 13.10 -44.73 25.90
C GLY A 504 11.78 -44.51 26.62
N THR A 505 11.87 -44.13 27.89
CA THR A 505 10.71 -43.78 28.73
C THR A 505 10.80 -42.33 29.19
N TYR A 506 9.70 -41.62 29.05
CA TYR A 506 9.58 -40.18 29.31
C TYR A 506 8.33 -39.88 30.12
N ARG A 507 8.27 -38.70 30.75
CA ARG A 507 7.08 -38.23 31.48
C ARG A 507 6.72 -36.79 31.16
N LEU A 508 5.41 -36.52 31.13
CA LEU A 508 4.83 -35.19 31.21
C LEU A 508 4.17 -35.02 32.59
N THR A 509 4.61 -34.06 33.39
CA THR A 509 4.12 -33.91 34.77
C THR A 509 3.22 -32.68 34.95
N GLU A 510 3.53 -31.60 34.25
CA GLU A 510 2.89 -30.31 34.44
C GLU A 510 2.72 -29.54 33.13
N TYR A 511 1.74 -28.64 33.14
CA TYR A 511 1.39 -27.73 32.06
C TYR A 511 1.19 -26.33 32.65
N SER A 512 1.92 -25.35 32.12
CA SER A 512 1.84 -23.94 32.52
C SER A 512 1.11 -23.13 31.46
N ALA A 513 0.20 -22.27 31.89
CA ALA A 513 -0.64 -21.46 31.04
C ALA A 513 -0.74 -20.04 31.65
N GLY A 514 0.06 -19.12 31.11
CA GLY A 514 0.37 -17.85 31.81
C GLY A 514 1.04 -18.12 33.16
N ASP A 515 0.55 -17.48 34.22
CA ASP A 515 1.09 -17.64 35.58
C ASP A 515 0.52 -18.88 36.32
N THR A 516 -0.35 -19.65 35.68
CA THR A 516 -1.00 -20.81 36.31
C THR A 516 -0.32 -22.11 35.89
N VAL A 517 0.04 -22.95 36.86
CA VAL A 517 0.60 -24.29 36.64
C VAL A 517 -0.44 -25.34 37.01
N TYR A 518 -0.70 -26.25 36.10
CA TYR A 518 -1.62 -27.37 36.25
C TYR A 518 -0.86 -28.69 36.31
N LYS A 519 -1.32 -29.61 37.16
CA LYS A 519 -0.78 -30.96 37.17
C LYS A 519 -1.42 -31.79 36.07
N LEU A 520 -0.61 -32.55 35.36
CA LEU A 520 -1.08 -33.48 34.34
C LEU A 520 -1.34 -34.86 34.96
N SER A 521 -2.42 -35.49 34.50
CA SER A 521 -2.88 -36.82 34.91
C SER A 521 -3.39 -37.60 33.69
N GLY A 522 -3.56 -38.92 33.83
CA GLY A 522 -3.86 -39.82 32.71
C GLY A 522 -2.58 -40.39 32.08
N ASP A 523 -2.50 -40.40 30.75
CA ASP A 523 -1.40 -40.99 29.95
C ASP A 523 -0.13 -40.13 29.96
N THR A 524 0.41 -39.90 31.16
CA THR A 524 1.57 -39.03 31.41
C THR A 524 2.91 -39.73 31.19
N VAL A 525 2.93 -41.06 31.05
CA VAL A 525 4.14 -41.85 30.78
C VAL A 525 4.16 -42.23 29.31
N ILE A 526 5.28 -41.92 28.65
CA ILE A 526 5.48 -42.15 27.23
C ILE A 526 6.59 -43.18 27.07
N ALA A 527 6.26 -44.35 26.52
CA ALA A 527 7.22 -45.43 26.28
C ALA A 527 7.41 -45.64 24.79
N VAL A 528 8.56 -45.26 24.24
CA VAL A 528 8.89 -45.41 22.81
C VAL A 528 9.82 -46.59 22.62
N THR A 529 9.48 -47.48 21.70
CA THR A 529 10.28 -48.68 21.35
C THR A 529 10.93 -48.51 19.98
N GLU A 530 12.00 -49.25 19.69
CA GLU A 530 12.75 -49.16 18.43
C GLU A 530 11.90 -49.37 17.17
N ASN A 531 10.87 -50.22 17.25
CA ASN A 531 9.94 -50.51 16.15
C ASN A 531 8.51 -50.02 16.44
N GLY A 532 8.36 -49.09 17.39
CA GLY A 532 7.06 -48.58 17.81
C GLY A 532 6.42 -47.71 16.73
N GLY A 533 5.12 -47.92 16.48
CA GLY A 533 4.32 -47.01 15.68
C GLY A 533 4.04 -45.69 16.40
N ARG A 534 3.41 -44.75 15.69
CA ARG A 534 2.96 -43.48 16.27
C ARG A 534 2.02 -43.71 17.45
N GLN A 535 2.22 -42.95 18.53
CA GLN A 535 1.39 -42.97 19.73
C GLN A 535 0.57 -41.69 19.83
N ASP A 536 -0.72 -41.82 20.11
CA ASP A 536 -1.61 -40.70 20.41
C ASP A 536 -2.10 -40.83 21.86
N LEU A 537 -1.79 -39.86 22.70
CA LEU A 537 -2.04 -39.88 24.15
C LEU A 537 -3.01 -38.75 24.55
N ALA A 538 -3.82 -39.00 25.57
CA ALA A 538 -4.74 -38.01 26.14
C ALA A 538 -4.42 -37.79 27.62
N VAL A 539 -4.19 -36.53 27.98
CA VAL A 539 -3.91 -36.12 29.36
C VAL A 539 -4.92 -35.09 29.83
N THR A 540 -5.17 -35.08 31.13
CA THR A 540 -6.08 -34.15 31.81
C THR A 540 -5.31 -33.25 32.74
N MET A 541 -5.63 -31.95 32.73
CA MET A 541 -5.10 -30.99 33.68
C MET A 541 -6.02 -30.90 34.92
N SER A 542 -5.45 -30.77 36.11
CA SER A 542 -6.17 -30.60 37.39
C SER A 542 -5.63 -29.44 38.21
#